data_AF-A0A244E875-F1
#
_entry.id   AF-A0A244E875-F1
#
_cell.length_a   1.000
_cell.length_b   1.000
_cell.length_c   1.000
_cell.angle_alpha   90.00
_cell.angle_beta   90.00
_cell.angle_gamma   90.00
#
_symmetry.space_group_name_H-M   'P 1'
#
loop_
_entity.id
_entity.type
_entity.pdbx_description
1 polymer ?
#
loop_
_entity_poly.entity_id
_entity_poly.type
_entity_poly.pdbx_seq_one_letter_code
_entity_poly.pdbx_strand_id
1 'polypeptide(L)'
;MSSSMTQQLPHPDDLSNEELAEHAQAWRRLALRGDRSARAPAHAYETALRERVRASMAAELIANATAAGPAPKRPWWRRLWPLSAEQRVTS
;
A
#
# COMPACT_ATOMS: atom_id res chain seq x y z
N MET A 1 43.12 -4.17 1.98
CA MET A 1 42.51 -2.97 2.58
C MET A 1 41.06 -2.95 2.13
N SER A 2 40.15 -3.56 2.90
CA SER A 2 38.72 -3.62 2.56
C SER A 2 38.07 -2.35 3.07
N SER A 3 37.83 -1.39 2.17
CA SER A 3 37.08 -0.18 2.49
C SER A 3 35.69 -0.58 2.97
N SER A 4 35.43 -0.45 4.27
CA SER A 4 34.09 -0.45 4.85
C SER A 4 33.34 0.75 4.29
N MET A 5 32.74 0.53 3.13
CA MET A 5 31.89 1.49 2.44
C MET A 5 30.59 1.57 3.24
N THR A 6 30.55 2.40 4.28
CA THR A 6 29.28 2.89 4.86
C THR A 6 28.66 3.82 3.81
N GLN A 7 28.17 3.22 2.72
CA GLN A 7 27.30 3.91 1.77
C GLN A 7 26.09 4.36 2.56
N GLN A 8 26.01 5.68 2.80
CA GLN A 8 24.84 6.29 3.39
C GLN A 8 23.65 5.99 2.48
N LEU A 9 22.73 5.18 2.98
CA LEU A 9 21.55 4.79 2.22
C LEU A 9 20.63 6.02 2.09
N PRO A 10 20.09 6.29 0.89
CA PRO A 10 19.13 7.37 0.74
C PRO A 10 17.94 7.13 1.66
N HIS A 11 17.49 8.16 2.36
CA HIS A 11 16.35 8.03 3.25
C HIS A 11 15.11 7.68 2.42
N PRO A 12 14.23 6.77 2.90
CA PRO A 12 13.02 6.38 2.16
C PRO A 12 12.17 7.55 1.67
N ASP A 13 12.12 8.64 2.44
CA ASP A 13 11.33 9.84 2.13
C ASP A 13 11.87 10.66 0.96
N ASP A 14 13.16 10.53 0.64
CA ASP A 14 13.80 11.26 -0.45
C ASP A 14 13.58 10.58 -1.82
N LEU A 15 13.02 9.38 -1.83
CA LEU A 15 12.84 8.55 -3.02
C LEU A 15 11.42 8.65 -3.58
N SER A 16 11.30 8.60 -4.90
CA SER A 16 10.04 8.35 -5.58
C SER A 16 9.52 6.94 -5.29
N ASN A 17 8.25 6.66 -5.61
CA ASN A 17 7.66 5.34 -5.38
C ASN A 17 8.36 4.22 -6.17
N GLU A 18 8.80 4.52 -7.40
CA GLU A 18 9.49 3.57 -8.26
C GLU A 18 10.86 3.23 -7.67
N GLU A 19 11.66 4.25 -7.34
CA GLU A 19 12.99 4.08 -6.72
C GLU A 19 12.87 3.33 -5.38
N LEU A 20 11.85 3.66 -4.58
CA LEU A 20 11.58 2.98 -3.31
C LEU A 20 11.30 1.48 -3.52
N ALA A 21 10.54 1.14 -4.56
CA ALA A 21 10.24 -0.25 -4.91
C ALA A 21 11.48 -0.99 -5.43
N GLU A 22 12.30 -0.34 -6.27
CA GLU A 22 13.56 -0.89 -6.76
C GLU A 22 14.54 -1.18 -5.62
N HIS A 23 14.71 -0.22 -4.70
CA HIS A 23 15.55 -0.38 -3.51
C HIS A 23 15.04 -1.50 -2.61
N ALA A 24 13.73 -1.55 -2.33
CA ALA A 24 13.12 -2.63 -1.56
C ALA A 24 13.43 -4.00 -2.20
N GLN A 25 13.24 -4.12 -3.51
CA GLN A 25 13.45 -5.38 -4.22
C GLN A 25 14.93 -5.79 -4.27
N ALA A 26 15.84 -4.83 -4.46
CA ALA A 26 17.29 -5.09 -4.45
C ALA A 26 17.74 -5.60 -3.07
N TRP A 27 17.32 -4.93 -1.99
CA TRP A 27 17.62 -5.36 -0.63
C TRP A 27 16.98 -6.70 -0.28
N ARG A 28 15.74 -6.93 -0.72
CA ARG A 28 15.08 -8.23 -0.53
C ARG A 28 15.84 -9.36 -1.22
N ARG A 29 16.34 -9.14 -2.44
CA ARG A 29 17.17 -10.12 -3.16
C ARG A 29 18.44 -10.47 -2.39
N LEU A 30 19.12 -9.49 -1.81
CA LEU A 30 20.30 -9.72 -0.97
C LEU A 30 19.95 -10.49 0.31
N ALA A 31 18.86 -10.10 0.98
CA ALA A 31 18.38 -10.76 2.19
C ALA A 31 18.03 -12.23 1.96
N LEU A 32 17.41 -12.54 0.81
CA LEU A 32 17.07 -13.90 0.40
C LEU A 32 18.30 -14.75 0.07
N ARG A 33 19.40 -14.13 -0.37
CA ARG A 33 20.71 -14.81 -0.56
C ARG A 33 21.43 -15.10 0.76
N GLY A 34 20.85 -14.71 1.89
CA GLY A 34 21.39 -14.97 3.23
C GLY A 34 22.08 -13.77 3.88
N ASP A 35 22.13 -12.61 3.22
CA ASP A 35 22.69 -11.40 3.82
C ASP A 35 21.76 -10.88 4.92
N ARG A 36 22.17 -11.04 6.18
CA ARG A 36 21.39 -10.59 7.34
C ARG A 36 21.36 -9.07 7.45
N SER A 37 22.40 -8.37 6.98
CA SER A 37 22.46 -6.91 7.02
C SER A 37 21.43 -6.26 6.08
N ALA A 38 21.04 -6.97 5.03
CA ALA A 38 20.05 -6.53 4.05
C ALA A 38 18.59 -6.59 4.54
N ARG A 39 18.30 -7.29 5.64
CA ARG A 39 16.91 -7.50 6.11
C ARG A 39 16.26 -6.22 6.63
N ALA A 40 17.00 -5.47 7.45
CA ALA A 40 16.51 -4.20 8.01
C ALA A 40 16.24 -3.15 6.91
N PRO A 41 17.17 -2.86 5.98
CA PRO A 41 16.90 -1.90 4.91
C PRO A 41 15.76 -2.39 4.00
N ALA A 42 15.71 -3.67 3.63
CA ALA A 42 14.57 -4.21 2.86
C ALA A 42 13.23 -3.89 3.52
N HIS A 43 13.11 -4.21 4.82
CA HIS A 43 11.89 -3.97 5.56
C HIS A 43 11.52 -2.48 5.68
N ALA A 44 12.52 -1.60 5.83
CA ALA A 44 12.31 -0.17 5.91
C ALA A 44 11.70 0.39 4.61
N TYR A 45 12.30 0.07 3.46
CA TYR A 45 11.79 0.48 2.14
C TYR A 45 10.42 -0.14 1.83
N GLU A 46 10.21 -1.43 2.13
CA GLU A 46 8.91 -2.11 1.95
C GLU A 46 7.80 -1.49 2.82
N THR A 47 8.11 -1.05 4.03
CA THR A 47 7.15 -0.42 4.93
C THR A 47 6.79 0.97 4.43
N ALA A 48 7.79 1.78 4.04
CA ALA A 48 7.54 3.08 3.45
C ALA A 48 6.63 2.98 2.20
N LEU A 49 6.88 2.00 1.32
CA LEU A 49 6.04 1.79 0.14
C LEU A 49 4.60 1.41 0.52
N ARG A 50 4.41 0.50 1.50
CA ARG A 50 3.08 0.11 1.98
C ARG A 50 2.31 1.26 2.60
N GLU A 51 2.96 2.12 3.38
CA GLU A 51 2.32 3.29 3.97
C GLU A 51 1.89 4.29 2.89
N ARG A 52 2.71 4.53 1.85
CA ARG A 52 2.34 5.39 0.73
C ARG A 52 1.14 4.87 -0.06
N VAL A 53 1.12 3.58 -0.36
CA VAL A 53 -0.03 2.94 -1.02
C VAL A 53 -1.28 3.05 -0.15
N ARG A 54 -1.17 2.77 1.15
CA ARG A 54 -2.30 2.89 2.08
C ARG A 54 -2.83 4.33 2.13
N ALA A 55 -1.95 5.33 2.19
CA ALA A 55 -2.33 6.73 2.18
C ALA A 55 -3.08 7.10 0.89
N SER A 56 -2.58 6.66 -0.27
CA SER A 56 -3.25 6.87 -1.57
C SER A 56 -4.66 6.25 -1.59
N MET A 57 -4.78 4.98 -1.20
CA MET A 57 -6.07 4.30 -1.15
C MET A 57 -7.04 4.96 -0.17
N ALA A 58 -6.56 5.39 0.99
CA ALA A 58 -7.39 6.10 1.96
C ALA A 58 -7.90 7.43 1.39
N ALA A 59 -7.06 8.18 0.69
CA ALA A 59 -7.45 9.43 0.03
C ALA A 59 -8.52 9.18 -1.05
N GLU A 60 -8.35 8.16 -1.89
CA GLU A 60 -9.35 7.76 -2.90
C GLU A 60 -10.68 7.36 -2.27
N LEU A 61 -10.67 6.59 -1.18
CA LEU A 61 -11.89 6.20 -0.48
C LEU A 61 -12.62 7.40 0.12
N ILE A 62 -11.89 8.36 0.71
CA ILE A 62 -12.47 9.60 1.24
C ILE A 62 -13.06 10.45 0.11
N ALA A 63 -12.35 10.58 -1.01
CA ALA A 63 -12.84 11.30 -2.18
C ALA A 63 -14.13 10.66 -2.76
N ASN A 64 -14.16 9.34 -2.86
CA ASN A 64 -15.36 8.62 -3.34
C ASN A 64 -16.53 8.74 -2.36
N ALA A 65 -16.29 8.65 -1.04
CA ALA A 65 -17.33 8.79 -0.03
C ALA A 65 -17.92 10.21 -0.01
N THR A 66 -17.10 11.25 -0.23
CA THR A 66 -17.57 12.63 -0.32
C THR A 66 -18.34 12.91 -1.61
N ALA A 67 -17.92 12.32 -2.74
CA ALA A 67 -18.62 12.44 -4.02
C ALA A 67 -19.99 11.72 -4.04
N ALA A 68 -20.15 10.62 -3.32
CA ALA A 68 -21.39 9.82 -3.30
C ALA A 68 -22.57 10.48 -2.57
N GLY A 69 -22.35 11.60 -1.85
CA GLY A 69 -23.37 12.23 -1.01
C GLY A 69 -23.76 11.39 0.22
N PRO A 70 -24.54 11.95 1.17
CA PRO A 70 -24.94 11.21 2.35
C PRO A 70 -25.87 10.05 1.98
N ALA A 71 -25.41 8.82 2.23
CA ALA A 71 -26.26 7.64 2.07
C ALA A 71 -27.51 7.76 2.96
N PRO A 72 -28.73 7.48 2.43
CA PRO A 72 -29.93 7.53 3.24
C PRO A 72 -29.80 6.57 4.43
N LYS A 73 -30.15 7.05 5.64
CA LYS A 73 -30.06 6.26 6.88
C LYS A 73 -31.02 5.07 6.79
N ARG A 74 -30.52 3.92 6.33
CA ARG A 74 -31.29 2.67 6.31
C ARG A 74 -31.40 2.14 7.75
N PRO A 75 -32.59 1.71 8.20
CA PRO A 75 -32.76 1.01 9.47
C PRO A 75 -31.82 -0.22 9.55
N TRP A 76 -31.29 -0.49 10.75
CA TRP A 76 -30.27 -1.52 10.98
C TRP A 76 -30.68 -2.92 10.47
N TRP A 77 -31.97 -3.25 10.56
CA TRP A 77 -32.53 -4.52 10.08
C TRP A 77 -32.46 -4.70 8.55
N ARG A 78 -32.34 -3.61 7.76
CA ARG A 78 -32.16 -3.68 6.29
C ARG A 78 -30.70 -3.85 5.84
N ARG A 79 -29.73 -3.81 6.76
CA ARG A 79 -28.30 -4.08 6.45
C ARG A 79 -27.97 -5.58 6.42
N LEU A 80 -28.79 -6.40 7.07
CA LEU A 80 -28.62 -7.85 7.16
C LEU A 80 -29.18 -8.61 5.94
N TRP A 81 -29.89 -7.92 5.04
CA TRP A 81 -30.48 -8.55 3.86
C TRP A 81 -29.77 -8.08 2.57
N PRO A 82 -29.16 -8.98 1.78
CA PRO A 82 -28.73 -8.63 0.43
C PRO A 82 -29.98 -8.35 -0.40
N LEU A 83 -30.09 -7.14 -0.96
CA LEU A 83 -31.08 -6.89 -2.01
C LEU A 83 -30.64 -7.77 -3.19
N SER A 84 -31.34 -8.88 -3.43
CA SER A 84 -31.23 -9.61 -4.68
C SER A 84 -31.51 -8.61 -5.81
N ALA A 85 -30.48 -8.28 -6.58
CA ALA A 85 -30.63 -7.53 -7.81
C ALA A 85 -31.28 -8.44 -8.85
N GLU A 86 -32.59 -8.66 -8.74
CA GLU A 86 -33.38 -9.14 -9.87
C GLU A 86 -33.60 -7.97 -10.84
N GLN A 87 -32.58 -7.68 -11.67
CA GLN A 87 -32.86 -7.14 -12.98
C GLN A 87 -33.24 -8.31 -13.89
N ARG A 88 -34.51 -8.72 -13.84
CA ARG A 88 -35.08 -9.50 -14.94
C ARG A 88 -35.38 -8.53 -16.07
N VAL A 89 -34.49 -8.48 -17.05
CA VAL A 89 -34.77 -8.01 -18.39
C VAL A 89 -35.93 -8.85 -18.92
N THR A 90 -37.12 -8.25 -19.00
CA THR A 90 -38.26 -8.80 -19.74
C THR A 90 -38.17 -8.32 -21.18
N SER A 91 -38.08 -9.26 -22.12
CA SER A 91 -38.67 -9.14 -23.46
C SER A 91 -39.62 -10.32 -23.64
#